data_AF-A0A958K6H4-F1
#
_entry.id   AF-A0A958K6H4-F1
#
_cell.length_a   1.000
_cell.length_b   1.000
_cell.length_c   1.000
_cell.angle_alpha   90.00
_cell.angle_beta   90.00
_cell.angle_gamma   90.00
#
_symmetry.space_group_name_H-M   'P 1'
#
loop_
_entity.id
_entity.type
_entity.pdbx_description
1 polymer ?
#
loop_
_entity_poly.entity_id
_entity_poly.type
_entity_poly.pdbx_seq_one_letter_code
_entity_poly.pdbx_strand_id
1 'polypeptide(L)'
;PQESLRVENRHVDLNHNRWVFPQSEAKCKKGPRIVYLTDEALAVTKRLYEPKRPHQRLFRNSADRPWTTEAINCFFDRLQERMGKQALKDAGYEVPPKEIDRMIAKLNPTCLVKGTLHTKSKAELKAEAKRKLLRTKARSAAPRYCLYALRHSWATNALKAGVDALTVAILMGHRDPSMLARTYQHLGHSPEHMFQQAQKAVGKLQ
;
A
#
# COMPACT_ATOMS: atom_id res chain seq x y z
N PRO A 1 3.19 -0.20 8.50
CA PRO A 1 2.97 -1.23 7.46
C PRO A 1 4.27 -1.90 6.97
N GLN A 2 5.45 -1.28 7.15
CA GLN A 2 6.74 -1.93 6.83
C GLN A 2 6.96 -3.23 7.61
N GLU A 3 6.30 -3.36 8.76
CA GLU A 3 6.25 -4.58 9.56
C GLU A 3 5.75 -5.78 8.72
N SER A 4 4.82 -5.58 7.78
CA SER A 4 4.37 -6.64 6.87
C SER A 4 5.47 -7.18 5.95
N LEU A 5 6.52 -6.39 5.66
CA LEU A 5 7.66 -6.84 4.85
C LEU A 5 8.69 -7.62 5.70
N ARG A 6 8.55 -7.55 7.02
CA ARG A 6 9.52 -8.09 7.98
C ARG A 6 8.95 -9.15 8.91
N VAL A 7 7.63 -9.30 9.00
CA VAL A 7 7.05 -10.33 9.86
C VAL A 7 7.52 -11.72 9.39
N GLU A 8 7.92 -12.53 10.36
CA GLU A 8 8.38 -13.90 10.19
C GLU A 8 7.41 -14.79 10.98
N ASN A 9 7.37 -16.09 10.70
CA ASN A 9 6.49 -17.00 11.42
C ASN A 9 6.72 -16.95 12.95
N ARG A 10 7.98 -16.84 13.41
CA ARG A 10 8.30 -16.70 14.85
C ARG A 10 7.72 -15.45 15.53
N HIS A 11 7.30 -14.45 14.76
CA HIS A 11 6.67 -13.24 15.29
C HIS A 11 5.16 -13.42 15.51
N VAL A 12 4.55 -14.49 15.00
CA VAL A 12 3.10 -14.68 15.04
C VAL A 12 2.70 -15.31 16.37
N ASP A 13 1.85 -14.61 17.12
CA ASP A 13 1.21 -15.09 18.35
C ASP A 13 -0.30 -15.22 18.08
N LEU A 14 -0.70 -16.43 17.67
CA LEU A 14 -2.09 -16.73 17.33
C LEU A 14 -3.01 -16.77 18.56
N ASN A 15 -2.48 -17.00 19.76
CA ASN A 15 -3.29 -17.08 20.98
C ASN A 15 -3.81 -15.70 21.40
N HIS A 16 -3.06 -14.64 21.07
CA HIS A 16 -3.40 -13.26 21.41
C HIS A 16 -3.67 -12.39 20.18
N ASN A 17 -3.91 -13.01 19.01
CA ASN A 17 -4.22 -12.33 17.74
C ASN A 17 -3.26 -11.19 17.41
N ARG A 18 -1.95 -11.43 17.48
CA ARG A 18 -0.95 -10.37 17.29
C ARG A 18 0.33 -10.83 16.61
N TRP A 19 1.06 -9.88 16.04
CA TRP A 19 2.48 -10.06 15.73
C TRP A 19 3.33 -9.36 16.79
N VAL A 20 4.38 -10.03 17.26
CA VAL A 20 5.30 -9.53 18.29
C VAL A 20 6.71 -9.49 17.70
N PHE A 21 7.23 -8.28 17.50
CA PHE A 21 8.62 -8.06 17.18
C PHE A 21 9.40 -7.76 18.46
N PRO A 22 10.49 -8.48 18.75
CA PRO A 22 11.29 -8.21 19.94
C PRO A 22 11.91 -6.81 19.88
N GLN A 23 12.29 -6.28 21.06
CA GLN A 23 12.86 -4.94 21.18
C GLN A 23 14.08 -4.72 20.27
N SER A 24 14.90 -5.75 20.07
CA SER A 24 16.07 -5.73 19.18
C SER A 24 15.72 -5.44 17.72
N GLU A 25 14.50 -5.78 17.29
CA GLU A 25 14.00 -5.64 15.92
C GLU A 25 13.04 -4.46 15.74
N ALA A 26 12.58 -3.89 16.85
CA ALA A 26 11.74 -2.71 16.89
C ALA A 26 12.54 -1.44 16.51
N LYS A 27 11.96 -0.59 15.67
CA LYS A 27 12.62 0.62 15.11
C LYS A 27 13.26 1.53 16.17
N CYS A 28 12.68 1.61 17.36
CA CYS A 28 13.14 2.52 18.41
C CYS A 28 13.86 1.82 19.56
N LYS A 29 13.90 0.48 19.59
CA LYS A 29 14.50 -0.33 20.66
C LYS A 29 14.12 0.09 22.09
N LYS A 30 12.97 0.75 22.28
CA LYS A 30 12.44 1.13 23.62
C LYS A 30 11.59 0.03 24.26
N GLY A 31 11.10 -0.91 23.46
CA GLY A 31 10.27 -2.03 23.86
C GLY A 31 9.90 -2.86 22.62
N PRO A 32 9.20 -4.00 22.80
CA PRO A 32 8.71 -4.80 21.69
C PRO A 32 7.73 -4.00 20.84
N ARG A 33 7.69 -4.27 19.53
CA ARG A 33 6.62 -3.75 18.67
C ARG A 33 5.55 -4.82 18.51
N ILE A 34 4.38 -4.53 19.05
CA ILE A 34 3.20 -5.38 18.93
C ILE A 34 2.28 -4.81 17.85
N VAL A 35 1.73 -5.70 17.01
CA VAL A 35 0.71 -5.38 16.01
C VAL A 35 -0.49 -6.28 16.29
N TYR A 36 -1.55 -5.72 16.83
CA TYR A 36 -2.81 -6.44 17.05
C TYR A 36 -3.55 -6.62 15.73
N LEU A 37 -4.12 -7.81 15.53
CA LEU A 37 -4.78 -8.21 14.29
C LEU A 37 -6.30 -8.20 14.50
N THR A 38 -7.02 -7.56 13.57
CA THR A 38 -8.46 -7.78 13.42
C THR A 38 -8.71 -9.20 12.91
N ASP A 39 -9.96 -9.64 12.92
CA ASP A 39 -10.34 -10.98 12.46
C ASP A 39 -9.92 -11.22 11.00
N GLU A 40 -10.05 -10.23 10.13
CA GLU A 40 -9.62 -10.34 8.73
C GLU A 40 -8.09 -10.43 8.61
N ALA A 41 -7.36 -9.63 9.37
CA ALA A 41 -5.90 -9.65 9.37
C ALA A 41 -5.37 -10.97 9.97
N LEU A 42 -6.06 -11.51 10.97
CA LEU A 42 -5.78 -12.80 11.56
C LEU A 42 -6.06 -13.93 10.57
N ALA A 43 -7.16 -13.88 9.82
CA ALA A 43 -7.48 -14.87 8.79
C ALA A 43 -6.39 -14.93 7.71
N VAL A 44 -5.90 -13.78 7.24
CA VAL A 44 -4.77 -13.71 6.30
C VAL A 44 -3.50 -14.30 6.93
N THR A 45 -3.22 -13.96 8.19
CA THR A 45 -2.05 -14.48 8.93
C THR A 45 -2.11 -16.00 9.03
N LYS A 46 -3.24 -16.56 9.49
CA LYS A 46 -3.44 -18.01 9.65
C LYS A 46 -3.26 -18.75 8.32
N ARG A 47 -3.78 -18.20 7.22
CA ARG A 47 -3.62 -18.79 5.88
C ARG A 47 -2.17 -18.89 5.42
N LEU A 48 -1.32 -17.95 5.82
CA LEU A 48 0.09 -17.87 5.39
C LEU A 48 1.08 -18.47 6.41
N TYR A 49 0.61 -18.77 7.62
CA TYR A 49 1.46 -19.16 8.74
C TYR A 49 2.03 -20.56 8.57
N GLU A 50 3.36 -20.67 8.67
CA GLU A 50 4.11 -21.92 8.56
C GLU A 50 4.98 -22.12 9.81
N PRO A 51 4.47 -22.74 10.89
CA PRO A 51 5.20 -22.84 12.17
C PRO A 51 6.53 -23.61 12.05
N LYS A 52 6.63 -24.52 11.08
CA LYS A 52 7.85 -25.30 10.81
C LYS A 52 9.00 -24.47 10.22
N ARG A 53 8.75 -23.23 9.77
CA ARG A 53 9.75 -22.33 9.16
C ARG A 53 9.81 -21.01 9.93
N PRO A 54 10.33 -20.99 11.18
CA PRO A 54 10.22 -19.85 12.09
C PRO A 54 10.80 -18.54 11.54
N HIS A 55 11.92 -18.61 10.82
CA HIS A 55 12.60 -17.44 10.24
C HIS A 55 12.10 -17.05 8.83
N GLN A 56 11.16 -17.81 8.28
CA GLN A 56 10.59 -17.50 6.97
C GLN A 56 9.66 -16.29 7.08
N ARG A 57 9.78 -15.36 6.13
CA ARG A 57 8.88 -14.21 6.02
C ARG A 57 7.46 -14.68 5.72
N LEU A 58 6.48 -14.11 6.43
CA LEU A 58 5.07 -14.50 6.30
C LEU A 58 4.53 -14.20 4.89
N PHE A 59 4.81 -12.99 4.38
CA PHE A 59 4.33 -12.53 3.08
C PHE A 59 5.37 -12.80 1.99
N ARG A 60 4.99 -13.64 1.03
CA ARG A 60 5.84 -14.13 -0.07
C ARG A 60 5.10 -14.06 -1.40
N ASN A 61 5.84 -14.08 -2.50
CA ASN A 61 5.28 -14.19 -3.85
C ASN A 61 5.08 -15.66 -4.25
N SER A 62 4.59 -15.90 -5.48
CA SER A 62 4.33 -17.24 -6.01
C SER A 62 5.58 -18.11 -6.21
N ALA A 63 6.79 -17.52 -6.11
CA ALA A 63 8.06 -18.22 -6.19
C ALA A 63 8.70 -18.43 -4.79
N ASP A 64 7.90 -18.37 -3.73
CA ASP A 64 8.31 -18.48 -2.32
C ASP A 64 9.30 -17.41 -1.83
N ARG A 65 9.49 -16.32 -2.59
CA ARG A 65 10.40 -15.24 -2.21
C ARG A 65 9.67 -14.18 -1.38
N PRO A 66 10.28 -13.65 -0.31
CA PRO A 66 9.69 -12.56 0.47
C PRO A 66 9.31 -11.36 -0.38
N TRP A 67 8.25 -10.66 0.01
CA TRP A 67 7.96 -9.35 -0.57
C TRP A 67 9.06 -8.35 -0.22
N THR A 68 9.49 -7.57 -1.23
CA THR A 68 10.41 -6.45 -1.05
C THR A 68 9.68 -5.12 -1.21
N THR A 69 10.33 -4.03 -0.81
CA THR A 69 9.82 -2.67 -1.02
C THR A 69 9.56 -2.40 -2.50
N GLU A 70 10.46 -2.86 -3.37
CA GLU A 70 10.39 -2.72 -4.82
C GLU A 70 9.22 -3.53 -5.39
N ALA A 71 9.01 -4.76 -4.91
CA ALA A 71 7.89 -5.59 -5.33
C ALA A 71 6.54 -4.92 -5.00
N ILE A 72 6.43 -4.30 -3.82
CA ILE A 72 5.25 -3.53 -3.42
C ILE A 72 5.10 -2.24 -4.23
N ASN A 73 6.17 -1.50 -4.47
CA ASN A 73 6.11 -0.30 -5.31
C ASN A 73 5.68 -0.64 -6.75
N CYS A 74 6.21 -1.72 -7.32
CA CYS A 74 5.76 -2.23 -8.62
C CYS A 74 4.27 -2.61 -8.60
N PHE A 75 3.75 -3.16 -7.50
CA PHE A 75 2.32 -3.41 -7.34
C PHE A 75 1.51 -2.11 -7.38
N PHE A 76 1.91 -1.09 -6.62
CA PHE A 76 1.22 0.21 -6.61
C PHE A 76 1.32 0.96 -7.94
N ASP A 77 2.44 0.85 -8.66
CA ASP A 77 2.58 1.42 -10.02
C ASP A 77 1.59 0.75 -10.98
N ARG A 78 1.41 -0.58 -10.90
CA ARG A 78 0.39 -1.30 -11.67
C ARG A 78 -1.02 -0.90 -11.28
N LEU A 79 -1.26 -0.68 -9.99
CA LEU A 79 -2.56 -0.22 -9.49
C LEU A 79 -2.89 1.17 -10.04
N GLN A 80 -1.95 2.11 -9.99
CA GLN A 80 -2.08 3.44 -10.57
C GLN A 80 -2.38 3.36 -12.08
N GLU A 81 -1.62 2.55 -12.82
CA GLU A 81 -1.85 2.36 -14.26
C GLU A 81 -3.25 1.81 -14.54
N ARG A 82 -3.74 0.87 -13.73
CA ARG A 82 -5.09 0.30 -13.90
C ARG A 82 -6.17 1.34 -13.61
N MET A 83 -6.06 2.07 -12.51
CA MET A 83 -6.98 3.16 -12.16
C MET A 83 -7.01 4.24 -13.24
N GLY A 84 -5.84 4.67 -13.69
CA GLY A 84 -5.71 5.68 -14.73
C GLY A 84 -6.26 5.24 -16.08
N LYS A 85 -6.07 3.97 -16.47
CA LYS A 85 -6.68 3.42 -17.68
C LYS A 85 -8.20 3.43 -17.60
N GLN A 86 -8.77 3.10 -16.45
CA GLN A 86 -10.21 3.16 -16.24
C GLN A 86 -10.71 4.60 -16.36
N ALA A 87 -10.06 5.56 -15.68
CA ALA A 87 -10.42 6.97 -15.78
C ALA A 87 -10.33 7.53 -17.21
N LEU A 88 -9.30 7.14 -17.97
CA LEU A 88 -9.19 7.53 -19.38
C LEU A 88 -10.28 6.91 -20.25
N LYS A 89 -10.65 5.65 -19.99
CA LYS A 89 -11.75 4.98 -20.67
C LYS A 89 -13.08 5.70 -20.40
N ASP A 90 -13.34 6.04 -19.14
CA ASP A 90 -14.56 6.73 -18.73
C ASP A 90 -14.64 8.13 -19.34
N ALA A 91 -13.50 8.78 -19.55
CA ALA A 91 -13.38 10.07 -20.25
C ALA A 91 -13.37 9.97 -21.79
N GLY A 92 -13.49 8.78 -22.37
CA GLY A 92 -13.44 8.58 -23.83
C GLY A 92 -12.10 8.98 -24.46
N TYR A 93 -11.00 8.92 -23.71
CA TYR A 93 -9.70 9.37 -24.21
C TYR A 93 -9.11 8.39 -25.22
N GLU A 94 -8.74 8.92 -26.39
CA GLU A 94 -7.95 8.22 -27.40
C GLU A 94 -6.57 8.87 -27.59
N VAL A 95 -5.58 8.05 -27.95
CA VAL A 95 -4.23 8.57 -28.22
C VAL A 95 -4.21 9.26 -29.58
N PRO A 96 -3.82 10.55 -29.65
CA PRO A 96 -3.77 11.27 -30.92
C PRO A 96 -2.80 10.61 -31.92
N PRO A 97 -3.16 10.46 -33.20
CA PRO A 97 -2.30 9.83 -34.22
C PRO A 97 -0.90 10.47 -34.32
N LYS A 98 -0.82 11.81 -34.26
CA LYS A 98 0.46 12.54 -34.32
C LYS A 98 1.42 12.15 -33.19
N GLU A 99 0.91 11.86 -32.00
CA GLU A 99 1.74 11.42 -30.86
C GLU A 99 2.24 9.98 -31.05
N ILE A 100 1.44 9.14 -31.70
CA ILE A 100 1.84 7.77 -32.05
C ILE A 100 3.03 7.82 -33.00
N ASP A 101 2.97 8.63 -34.05
CA ASP A 101 4.04 8.73 -35.05
C ASP A 101 5.34 9.29 -34.42
N ARG A 102 5.23 10.32 -33.58
CA ARG A 102 6.35 10.86 -32.79
C ARG A 102 6.99 9.82 -31.87
N MET A 103 6.18 8.96 -31.27
CA MET A 103 6.66 7.89 -30.40
C MET A 103 7.35 6.79 -31.22
N ILE A 104 6.77 6.37 -32.36
CA ILE A 104 7.36 5.36 -33.26
C ILE A 104 8.76 5.76 -33.69
N ALA A 105 8.99 7.03 -34.04
CA ALA A 105 10.31 7.55 -34.42
C ALA A 105 11.39 7.38 -33.34
N LYS A 106 10.99 7.19 -32.07
CA LYS A 106 11.89 6.98 -30.92
C LYS A 106 12.00 5.50 -30.50
N LEU A 107 11.22 4.60 -31.09
CA LEU A 107 11.23 3.19 -30.73
C LEU A 107 12.39 2.47 -31.41
N ASN A 108 12.98 1.50 -30.69
CA ASN A 108 13.92 0.58 -31.32
C ASN A 108 13.15 -0.29 -32.35
N PRO A 109 13.56 -0.28 -33.64
CA PRO A 109 12.90 -1.05 -34.69
C PRO A 109 13.12 -2.56 -34.55
N THR A 110 14.03 -3.01 -33.69
CA THR A 110 14.31 -4.43 -33.48
C THR A 110 14.03 -4.88 -32.05
N CYS A 111 13.83 -6.18 -31.88
CA CYS A 111 13.77 -6.85 -30.59
C CYS A 111 14.46 -8.21 -30.65
N LEU A 112 14.94 -8.70 -29.51
CA LEU A 112 15.45 -10.07 -29.39
C LEU A 112 14.30 -11.01 -29.01
N VAL A 113 14.08 -12.06 -29.80
CA VAL A 113 13.10 -13.12 -29.54
C VAL A 113 13.85 -14.44 -29.52
N LYS A 114 13.89 -15.11 -28.36
CA LYS A 114 14.62 -16.38 -28.15
C LYS A 114 16.10 -16.33 -28.62
N GLY A 115 16.74 -15.17 -28.48
CA GLY A 115 18.16 -14.97 -28.86
C GLY A 115 18.38 -14.51 -30.31
N THR A 116 17.34 -14.47 -31.15
CA THR A 116 17.43 -14.00 -32.54
C THR A 116 16.93 -12.56 -32.67
N LEU A 117 17.64 -11.74 -33.45
CA LEU A 117 17.22 -10.37 -33.75
C LEU A 117 16.04 -10.38 -34.72
N HIS A 118 14.94 -9.74 -34.34
CA HIS A 118 13.72 -9.63 -35.11
C HIS A 118 13.41 -8.15 -35.40
N THR A 119 13.09 -7.83 -36.66
CA THR A 119 12.65 -6.48 -37.06
C THR A 119 11.15 -6.36 -36.87
N LYS A 120 10.73 -5.36 -36.09
CA LYS A 120 9.32 -5.11 -35.78
C LYS A 120 8.58 -4.60 -37.01
N SER A 121 7.39 -5.15 -37.24
CA SER A 121 6.42 -4.63 -38.20
C SER A 121 5.90 -3.25 -37.81
N LYS A 122 5.31 -2.54 -38.78
CA LYS A 122 4.63 -1.26 -38.53
C LYS A 122 3.51 -1.39 -37.48
N ALA A 123 2.79 -2.52 -37.49
CA ALA A 123 1.72 -2.79 -36.54
C ALA A 123 2.25 -2.96 -35.11
N GLU A 124 3.37 -3.69 -34.93
CA GLU A 124 4.01 -3.87 -33.63
C GLU A 124 4.56 -2.55 -33.07
N LEU A 125 5.21 -1.73 -33.90
CA LEU A 125 5.67 -0.40 -33.52
C LEU A 125 4.50 0.50 -33.09
N LYS A 126 3.39 0.48 -33.84
CA LYS A 126 2.18 1.23 -33.50
C LYS A 126 1.54 0.76 -32.20
N ALA A 127 1.46 -0.56 -31.98
CA ALA A 127 0.94 -1.14 -30.75
C ALA A 127 1.82 -0.81 -29.54
N GLU A 128 3.14 -0.90 -29.70
CA GLU A 128 4.11 -0.52 -28.67
C GLU A 128 4.00 0.97 -28.32
N ALA A 129 3.93 1.84 -29.33
CA ALA A 129 3.78 3.28 -29.16
C ALA A 129 2.49 3.63 -28.41
N LYS A 130 1.34 3.11 -28.86
CA LYS A 130 0.04 3.28 -28.18
C LYS A 130 0.11 2.82 -26.73
N ARG A 131 0.67 1.64 -26.47
CA ARG A 131 0.81 1.08 -25.11
C ARG A 131 1.65 1.98 -24.21
N LYS A 132 2.78 2.49 -24.69
CA LYS A 132 3.66 3.40 -23.93
C LYS A 132 2.98 4.74 -23.64
N LEU A 133 2.34 5.34 -24.65
CA LEU A 133 1.60 6.60 -24.50
C LEU A 133 0.43 6.47 -23.52
N LEU A 134 -0.39 5.41 -23.66
CA LEU A 134 -1.49 5.13 -22.73
C LEU A 134 -0.99 4.90 -21.31
N ARG A 135 0.11 4.16 -21.13
CA ARG A 135 0.70 3.93 -19.80
C ARG A 135 1.13 5.25 -19.14
N THR A 136 1.81 6.12 -19.88
CA THR A 136 2.22 7.44 -19.38
C THR A 136 1.01 8.30 -19.03
N LYS A 137 0.01 8.37 -19.92
CA LYS A 137 -1.21 9.15 -19.69
C LYS A 137 -2.02 8.60 -18.51
N ALA A 138 -2.15 7.28 -18.40
CA ALA A 138 -2.85 6.64 -17.29
C ALA A 138 -2.23 7.02 -15.94
N ARG A 139 -0.90 7.01 -15.83
CA ARG A 139 -0.22 7.46 -14.60
C ARG A 139 -0.52 8.92 -14.24
N SER A 140 -0.69 9.80 -15.23
CA SER A 140 -1.10 11.19 -14.96
C SER A 140 -2.58 11.34 -14.59
N ALA A 141 -3.42 10.36 -14.93
CA ALA A 141 -4.86 10.40 -14.71
C ALA A 141 -5.29 9.77 -13.36
N ALA A 142 -4.35 9.27 -12.56
CA ALA A 142 -4.65 8.66 -11.27
C ALA A 142 -3.56 8.95 -10.22
N PRO A 143 -3.94 9.10 -8.95
CA PRO A 143 -2.97 9.29 -7.87
C PRO A 143 -2.08 8.06 -7.70
N ARG A 144 -0.80 8.30 -7.38
CA ARG A 144 0.14 7.24 -7.02
C ARG A 144 0.05 6.98 -5.52
N TYR A 145 -0.34 5.77 -5.14
CA TYR A 145 -0.30 5.32 -3.76
C TYR A 145 0.98 4.56 -3.45
N CYS A 146 1.23 4.37 -2.17
CA CYS A 146 2.27 3.48 -1.68
C CYS A 146 1.77 2.82 -0.38
N LEU A 147 2.59 1.93 0.18
CA LEU A 147 2.24 1.22 1.41
C LEU A 147 1.93 2.17 2.59
N TYR A 148 2.51 3.36 2.58
CA TYR A 148 2.26 4.40 3.59
C TYR A 148 0.84 4.96 3.52
N ALA A 149 0.23 5.02 2.33
CA ALA A 149 -1.15 5.48 2.16
C ALA A 149 -2.13 4.62 2.97
N LEU A 150 -1.95 3.30 2.98
CA LEU A 150 -2.78 2.39 3.79
C LEU A 150 -2.70 2.70 5.29
N ARG A 151 -1.50 3.00 5.79
CA ARG A 151 -1.29 3.37 7.20
C ARG A 151 -1.98 4.70 7.53
N HIS A 152 -1.91 5.67 6.63
CA HIS A 152 -2.59 6.96 6.80
C HIS A 152 -4.11 6.82 6.77
N SER A 153 -4.64 6.07 5.82
CA SER A 153 -6.08 5.81 5.72
C SER A 153 -6.60 5.10 6.96
N TRP A 154 -5.88 4.09 7.47
CA TRP A 154 -6.25 3.42 8.72
C TRP A 154 -6.31 4.39 9.90
N ALA A 155 -5.29 5.23 10.07
CA ALA A 155 -5.25 6.21 11.17
C ALA A 155 -6.40 7.21 11.09
N THR A 156 -6.64 7.75 9.89
CA THR A 156 -7.74 8.68 9.63
C THR A 156 -9.10 8.04 9.95
N ASN A 157 -9.31 6.81 9.50
CA ASN A 157 -10.56 6.10 9.73
C ASN A 157 -10.75 5.72 11.21
N ALA A 158 -9.69 5.33 11.92
CA ALA A 158 -9.75 5.05 13.36
C ALA A 158 -10.12 6.30 14.16
N LEU A 159 -9.52 7.46 13.84
CA LEU A 159 -9.87 8.74 14.46
C LEU A 159 -11.31 9.14 14.16
N LYS A 160 -11.76 8.99 12.91
CA LYS A 160 -13.16 9.24 12.52
C LYS A 160 -14.16 8.32 13.22
N ALA A 161 -13.76 7.08 13.50
CA ALA A 161 -14.54 6.13 14.30
C ALA A 161 -14.54 6.47 15.81
N GLY A 162 -13.81 7.51 16.23
CA GLY A 162 -13.77 8.00 17.60
C GLY A 162 -12.75 7.31 18.51
N VAL A 163 -11.78 6.58 17.95
CA VAL A 163 -10.63 6.10 18.72
C VAL A 163 -9.73 7.30 19.04
N ASP A 164 -9.30 7.43 20.29
CA ASP A 164 -8.50 8.57 20.72
C ASP A 164 -7.11 8.58 20.05
N ALA A 165 -6.54 9.78 19.90
CA ALA A 165 -5.28 9.99 19.20
C ALA A 165 -4.08 9.30 19.86
N LEU A 166 -4.07 9.15 21.18
CA LEU A 166 -2.98 8.48 21.88
C LEU A 166 -3.00 6.98 21.58
N THR A 167 -4.15 6.34 21.69
CA THR A 167 -4.35 4.92 21.35
C THR A 167 -4.00 4.65 19.90
N VAL A 168 -4.50 5.45 18.95
CA VAL A 168 -4.15 5.32 17.53
C VAL A 168 -2.63 5.42 17.34
N ALA A 169 -1.96 6.40 17.96
CA ALA A 169 -0.52 6.57 17.83
C ALA A 169 0.29 5.39 18.43
N ILE A 170 -0.18 4.82 19.55
CA ILE A 170 0.42 3.63 20.16
C ILE A 170 0.25 2.40 19.26
N LEU A 171 -0.94 2.17 18.71
CA LEU A 171 -1.21 1.07 17.78
C LEU A 171 -0.39 1.18 16.48
N MET A 172 -0.18 2.40 16.00
CA MET A 172 0.74 2.69 14.90
C MET A 172 2.21 2.49 15.29
N GLY A 173 2.51 2.44 16.60
CA GLY A 173 3.85 2.42 17.19
C GLY A 173 4.69 3.62 16.77
N HIS A 174 4.13 4.81 16.96
CA HIS A 174 4.88 6.07 16.87
C HIS A 174 5.89 6.16 18.01
N ARG A 175 7.06 6.73 17.71
CA ARG A 175 8.08 7.03 18.74
C ARG A 175 7.59 8.12 19.69
N ASP A 176 6.95 9.13 19.10
CA ASP A 176 6.35 10.26 19.79
C ASP A 176 4.85 10.27 19.43
N PRO A 177 3.96 9.90 20.36
CA PRO A 177 2.52 9.91 20.12
C PRO A 177 1.96 11.28 19.75
N SER A 178 2.58 12.38 20.21
CA SER A 178 2.11 13.74 19.95
C SER A 178 2.18 14.13 18.47
N MET A 179 3.01 13.45 17.67
CA MET A 179 3.06 13.62 16.22
C MET A 179 1.71 13.40 15.54
N LEU A 180 0.89 12.46 16.05
CA LEU A 180 -0.42 12.19 15.48
C LEU A 180 -1.38 13.35 15.75
N ALA A 181 -1.40 13.86 16.98
CA ALA A 181 -2.22 15.00 17.37
C ALA A 181 -1.90 16.25 16.52
N ARG A 182 -0.61 16.57 16.32
CA ARG A 182 -0.20 17.69 15.44
C ARG A 182 -0.71 17.54 14.01
N THR A 183 -0.65 16.32 13.47
CA THR A 183 -1.02 16.05 12.07
C THR A 183 -2.54 16.05 11.85
N TYR A 184 -3.29 15.54 12.83
CA TYR A 184 -4.74 15.31 12.72
C TYR A 184 -5.59 16.25 13.57
N GLN A 185 -5.01 17.30 14.15
CA GLN A 185 -5.75 18.34 14.90
C GLN A 185 -6.93 18.91 14.11
N HIS A 186 -6.87 18.88 12.77
CA HIS A 186 -7.95 19.37 11.92
C HIS A 186 -9.27 18.60 12.12
N LEU A 187 -9.21 17.34 12.56
CA LEU A 187 -10.41 16.54 12.89
C LEU A 187 -11.13 17.05 14.16
N GLY A 188 -10.45 17.80 15.02
CA GLY A 188 -11.04 18.44 16.20
C GLY A 188 -11.91 19.66 15.89
N HIS A 189 -12.00 20.09 14.62
CA HIS A 189 -12.85 21.22 14.24
C HIS A 189 -14.31 20.83 13.97
N SER A 190 -14.69 19.54 14.05
CA SER A 190 -16.10 19.14 13.92
C SER A 190 -16.83 19.36 15.26
N PRO A 191 -17.78 20.31 15.33
CA PRO A 191 -18.52 20.57 16.56
C PRO A 191 -19.34 19.37 17.02
N GLU A 192 -19.93 18.62 16.09
CA GLU A 192 -20.72 17.42 16.37
C GLU A 192 -19.86 16.33 17.00
N HIS A 193 -18.66 16.11 16.45
CA HIS A 193 -17.72 15.15 17.01
C HIS A 193 -17.29 15.54 18.42
N MET A 194 -16.92 16.81 18.64
CA MET A 194 -16.49 17.30 19.95
C MET A 194 -17.62 17.22 20.98
N PHE A 195 -18.87 17.50 20.58
CA PHE A 195 -20.03 17.35 21.44
C PHE A 195 -20.27 15.88 21.84
N GLN A 196 -20.18 14.94 20.91
CA GLN A 196 -20.29 13.50 21.22
C GLN A 196 -19.18 13.02 22.16
N GLN A 197 -17.94 13.48 21.97
CA GLN A 197 -16.84 13.14 22.87
C GLN A 197 -17.06 13.71 24.28
N ALA A 198 -17.58 14.94 24.39
CA ALA A 198 -17.96 15.52 25.68
C ALA A 198 -19.07 14.71 26.38
N GLN A 199 -20.06 14.20 25.63
CA GLN A 199 -21.10 13.32 26.18
C GLN A 199 -20.55 11.95 26.63
N LYS A 200 -19.60 11.37 25.89
CA LYS A 200 -18.91 10.13 26.29
C LYS A 200 -18.09 10.31 27.56
N ALA A 201 -17.41 11.45 27.72
CA ALA A 201 -16.60 11.75 28.90
C ALA A 201 -17.41 11.75 30.21
N VAL A 202 -18.72 12.03 30.13
CA VAL A 202 -19.64 11.97 31.27
C VAL A 202 -20.48 10.69 31.32
N GLY A 203 -20.15 9.68 30.49
CA GLY A 203 -20.77 8.36 30.51
C GLY A 203 -22.18 8.27 29.91
N LYS A 204 -22.61 9.26 29.11
CA LYS A 204 -24.00 9.34 28.59
C LYS A 204 -24.27 8.60 27.28
N LEU A 205 -23.25 8.01 26.66
CA LEU A 205 -23.34 7.23 25.43
C LEU A 205 -22.54 5.94 25.60
N GLN A 206 -23.24 4.82 25.80
CA GLN A 206 -22.75 3.47 25.57
C GLN A 206 -23.35 2.93 24.27
#